data_AF-A0A818EF67-F1
#
_entry.id   AF-A0A818EF67-F1
#
_cell.length_a   1.000
_cell.length_b   1.000
_cell.length_c   1.000
_cell.angle_alpha   90.00
_cell.angle_beta   90.00
_cell.angle_gamma   90.00
#
_symmetry.space_group_name_H-M   'P 1'
#
loop_
_entity.id
_entity.type
_entity.pdbx_description
1 polymer ?
#
loop_
_entity_poly.entity_id
_entity_poly.type
_entity_poly.pdbx_seq_one_letter_code
_entity_poly.pdbx_strand_id
1 'polypeptide(L)'
;MSYGFSEMRRAYSLSATVRELQKFVPALTVKDVERGPSGVRAQALSADGNLVEDFIFETVNTGHLKNLILHVRNAPSPAATSSLPIADMIVAKAKECFNL
;
A
#
# COMPACT_ATOMS: atom_id res chain seq x y z
N MET A 1 5.57 15.16 3.76
CA MET A 1 4.48 16.13 4.06
C MET A 1 3.56 16.41 2.88
N SER A 2 4.05 16.64 1.64
CA SER A 2 3.20 17.00 0.48
C SER A 2 2.19 15.92 0.06
N TYR A 3 2.59 14.64 0.09
CA TYR A 3 1.77 13.53 -0.42
C TYR A 3 0.42 13.40 0.30
N GLY A 4 0.42 13.29 1.64
CA GLY A 4 -0.81 13.13 2.42
C GLY A 4 -1.78 14.32 2.30
N PHE A 5 -1.27 15.56 2.28
CA PHE A 5 -2.14 16.72 2.07
C PHE A 5 -2.80 16.71 0.68
N SER A 6 -2.05 16.28 -0.34
CA SER A 6 -2.59 16.16 -1.70
C SER A 6 -3.67 15.10 -1.81
N GLU A 7 -3.53 13.96 -1.10
CA GLU A 7 -4.55 12.91 -1.04
C GLU A 7 -5.80 13.39 -0.29
N MET A 8 -5.65 14.04 0.86
CA MET A 8 -6.78 14.60 1.62
C MET A 8 -7.59 15.58 0.77
N ARG A 9 -6.92 16.46 0.01
CA ARG A 9 -7.58 17.42 -0.88
C ARG A 9 -8.42 16.72 -1.96
N ARG A 10 -7.91 15.63 -2.54
CA ARG A 10 -8.62 14.83 -3.57
C ARG A 10 -9.77 14.02 -2.97
N ALA A 11 -9.59 13.45 -1.79
CA ALA A 11 -10.63 12.71 -1.07
C ALA A 11 -11.81 13.62 -0.68
N TYR A 12 -11.54 14.87 -0.29
CA TYR A 12 -12.59 15.82 0.07
C TYR A 12 -13.30 16.42 -1.14
N SER A 13 -12.56 16.82 -2.18
CA SER A 13 -13.10 17.54 -3.34
C SER A 13 -13.20 16.66 -4.59
N LEU A 14 -14.44 16.36 -5.00
CA LEU A 14 -14.71 15.62 -6.23
C LEU A 14 -14.16 16.36 -7.46
N SER A 15 -14.30 17.69 -7.50
CA SER A 15 -13.75 18.52 -8.59
C SER A 15 -12.22 18.43 -8.67
N ALA A 16 -11.53 18.33 -7.53
CA ALA A 16 -10.08 18.13 -7.52
C ALA A 16 -9.67 16.77 -8.10
N THR A 17 -10.44 15.72 -7.81
CA THR A 17 -10.23 14.39 -8.38
C THR A 17 -10.52 14.37 -9.88
N VAL A 18 -11.61 14.97 -10.35
CA VAL A 18 -11.93 15.09 -11.79
C VAL A 18 -10.82 15.83 -12.54
N ARG A 19 -10.28 16.91 -11.96
CA ARG A 19 -9.16 17.65 -12.57
C ARG A 19 -7.90 16.79 -12.77
N GLU A 20 -7.68 15.80 -11.90
CA GLU A 20 -6.57 14.86 -12.04
C GLU A 20 -6.87 13.80 -13.09
N LEU A 21 -8.11 13.30 -13.15
CA LEU A 21 -8.57 12.37 -14.19
C LEU A 21 -8.54 13.00 -15.60
N GLN A 22 -8.76 14.30 -15.70
CA GLN A 22 -8.68 15.06 -16.95
C GLN A 22 -7.29 15.02 -17.61
N LYS A 23 -6.22 14.65 -16.89
CA LYS A 23 -4.90 14.39 -17.49
C LYS A 23 -4.92 13.17 -18.44
N PHE A 24 -5.85 12.25 -18.22
CA PHE A 24 -6.04 11.04 -19.04
C PHE A 24 -7.24 11.18 -19.98
N VAL A 25 -8.34 11.78 -19.49
CA VAL A 25 -9.58 11.97 -20.27
C VAL A 25 -10.04 13.44 -20.17
N PRO A 26 -9.54 14.34 -21.06
CA PRO A 26 -9.76 15.78 -20.94
C PRO A 26 -11.23 16.23 -20.97
N ALA A 27 -12.10 15.47 -21.65
CA ALA A 27 -13.52 15.79 -21.77
C ALA A 27 -14.35 15.45 -20.50
N LEU A 28 -13.77 14.75 -19.53
CA LEU A 28 -14.47 14.32 -18.32
C LEU A 28 -14.94 15.51 -17.50
N THR A 29 -16.20 15.48 -17.07
CA THR A 29 -16.81 16.50 -16.21
C THR A 29 -17.25 15.90 -14.88
N VAL A 30 -17.58 16.76 -13.91
CA VAL A 30 -18.09 16.34 -12.59
C VAL A 30 -19.43 15.60 -12.71
N LYS A 31 -20.19 15.82 -13.80
CA LYS A 31 -21.48 15.15 -14.04
C LYS A 31 -21.31 13.70 -14.49
N ASP A 32 -20.12 13.32 -14.95
CA ASP A 32 -19.82 11.98 -15.48
C ASP A 32 -19.30 11.03 -14.40
N VAL A 33 -19.18 11.49 -13.15
CA VAL A 33 -18.62 10.72 -12.04
C VAL A 33 -19.52 10.77 -10.81
N GLU A 34 -19.55 9.68 -10.07
CA GLU A 34 -20.19 9.58 -8.76
C GLU A 34 -19.19 9.11 -7.70
N ARG A 35 -19.51 9.32 -6.43
CA ARG A 35 -18.65 8.85 -5.33
C ARG A 35 -18.77 7.33 -5.20
N GLY A 36 -17.67 6.64 -5.46
CA GLY A 36 -17.53 5.20 -5.21
C GLY A 36 -17.07 4.88 -3.78
N PRO A 37 -16.90 3.58 -3.46
CA PRO A 37 -16.31 3.15 -2.21
C PRO A 37 -14.83 3.57 -2.11
N SER A 38 -14.34 3.66 -0.87
CA SER A 38 -12.94 3.98 -0.58
C SER A 38 -12.17 2.72 -0.20
N GLY A 39 -10.96 2.57 -0.73
CA GLY A 39 -9.99 1.55 -0.32
C GLY A 39 -8.76 2.19 0.34
N VAL A 40 -8.18 1.51 1.32
CA VAL A 40 -6.91 1.92 1.95
C VAL A 40 -5.86 0.89 1.61
N ARG A 41 -4.72 1.34 1.06
CA ARG A 41 -3.56 0.48 0.84
C ARG A 41 -2.74 0.41 2.13
N ALA A 42 -2.41 -0.80 2.58
CA ALA A 42 -1.48 -1.01 3.68
C ALA A 42 -0.03 -0.78 3.18
N GLN A 43 0.28 0.48 2.86
CA GLN A 43 1.58 0.89 2.33
C GLN A 43 2.40 1.59 3.41
N ALA A 44 3.64 1.13 3.60
CA ALA A 44 4.53 1.73 4.56
C ALA A 44 5.08 3.08 4.07
N LEU A 45 5.28 3.98 5.03
CA LEU A 45 5.89 5.29 4.84
C LEU A 45 7.19 5.33 5.66
N SER A 46 8.29 5.70 5.05
CA SER A 46 9.57 5.87 5.74
C SER A 46 9.56 7.09 6.65
N ALA A 47 10.53 7.19 7.55
CA ALA A 47 10.71 8.38 8.42
C ALA A 47 10.91 9.67 7.61
N ASP A 48 11.49 9.57 6.42
CA ASP A 48 11.69 10.70 5.49
C ASP A 48 10.41 11.06 4.70
N GLY A 49 9.33 10.29 4.87
CA GLY A 49 8.06 10.52 4.17
C GLY A 49 8.02 9.93 2.77
N ASN A 50 8.89 8.99 2.44
CA ASN A 50 8.88 8.26 1.16
C ASN A 50 8.01 6.99 1.29
N LEU A 51 7.27 6.69 0.23
CA LEU A 51 6.48 5.47 0.15
C LEU A 51 7.41 4.28 -0.13
N VAL A 52 7.23 3.20 0.63
CA VAL A 52 8.05 2.00 0.43
C VAL A 52 7.43 1.13 -0.67
N GLU A 53 8.24 0.84 -1.68
CA GLU A 53 7.82 0.10 -2.87
C GLU A 53 7.92 -1.42 -2.71
N ASP A 54 8.80 -1.90 -1.84
CA ASP A 54 9.14 -3.32 -1.69
C ASP A 54 8.81 -3.88 -0.29
N PHE A 55 9.00 -5.18 -0.08
CA PHE A 55 8.71 -5.85 1.18
C PHE A 55 9.44 -5.22 2.38
N ILE A 56 8.71 -5.12 3.49
CA ILE A 56 9.30 -4.90 4.81
C ILE A 56 8.91 -6.08 5.68
N PHE A 57 9.89 -6.96 5.93
CA PHE A 57 9.76 -8.07 6.87
C PHE A 57 10.38 -7.69 8.20
N GLU A 58 9.71 -8.04 9.30
CA GLU A 58 10.22 -7.83 10.65
C GLU A 58 9.94 -9.06 11.51
N THR A 59 10.95 -9.53 12.23
CA THR A 59 10.85 -10.66 13.15
C THR A 59 10.94 -10.19 14.59
N VAL A 60 10.21 -10.84 15.48
CA VAL A 60 10.37 -10.62 16.91
C VAL A 60 11.67 -11.31 17.35
N ASN A 61 12.63 -10.52 17.84
CA ASN A 61 13.96 -11.00 18.22
C ASN A 61 14.16 -11.11 19.75
N THR A 62 13.11 -10.87 20.53
CA THR A 62 13.18 -10.77 22.00
C THR A 62 12.06 -11.56 22.69
N GLY A 63 12.31 -11.98 23.93
CA GLY A 63 11.33 -12.66 24.78
C GLY A 63 10.91 -14.06 24.30
N HIS A 64 9.81 -14.57 24.86
CA HIS A 64 9.28 -15.91 24.57
C HIS A 64 8.73 -16.06 23.14
N LEU A 65 8.52 -14.96 22.42
CA LEU A 65 8.01 -14.94 21.05
C LEU A 65 9.12 -14.87 20.00
N LYS A 66 10.39 -14.97 20.42
CA LYS A 66 11.54 -14.90 19.53
C LYS A 66 11.42 -15.96 18.41
N ASN A 67 11.53 -15.52 17.17
CA ASN A 67 11.41 -16.36 15.97
C ASN A 67 10.06 -17.11 15.85
N LEU A 68 8.98 -16.62 16.47
CA LEU A 68 7.64 -17.20 16.32
C LEU A 68 6.67 -16.31 15.52
N ILE A 69 7.09 -15.09 15.19
CA ILE A 69 6.26 -14.10 14.49
C ILE A 69 7.07 -13.47 13.37
N LEU A 70 6.48 -13.49 12.16
CA LEU A 70 6.95 -12.75 10.99
C LEU A 70 5.90 -11.69 10.63
N HIS A 71 6.26 -10.42 10.80
CA HIS A 71 5.44 -9.30 10.36
C HIS A 71 5.76 -8.95 8.90
N VAL A 72 4.72 -8.86 8.07
CA VAL A 72 4.80 -8.30 6.72
C VAL A 72 4.23 -6.89 6.77
N ARG A 73 5.10 -5.90 6.97
CA ARG A 73 4.70 -4.51 7.19
C ARG A 73 4.44 -3.74 5.89
N ASN A 74 5.02 -4.21 4.79
CA ASN A 74 4.76 -3.73 3.44
C ASN A 74 4.88 -4.91 2.47
N ALA A 75 4.06 -4.90 1.43
CA ALA A 75 4.16 -5.81 0.30
C ALA A 75 4.11 -5.00 -1.00
N PRO A 76 4.81 -5.43 -2.06
CA PRO A 76 4.86 -4.72 -3.32
C PRO A 76 3.49 -4.71 -4.02
N SER A 77 3.30 -3.73 -4.91
CA SER A 77 2.12 -3.61 -5.76
C SER A 77 2.39 -4.09 -7.18
N PRO A 78 1.38 -4.57 -7.92
CA PRO A 78 -0.04 -4.75 -7.52
C PRO A 78 -0.29 -6.06 -6.75
N ALA A 79 -0.77 -5.94 -5.51
CA ALA A 79 -0.94 -7.07 -4.61
C ALA A 79 -2.05 -8.04 -5.03
N ALA A 80 -3.15 -7.52 -5.60
CA ALA A 80 -4.28 -8.36 -6.00
C ALA A 80 -3.93 -9.29 -7.16
N THR A 81 -3.22 -8.79 -8.17
CA THR A 81 -2.84 -9.57 -9.36
C THR A 81 -1.56 -10.39 -9.13
N SER A 82 -0.70 -9.98 -8.21
CA SER A 82 0.56 -10.68 -7.88
C SER A 82 0.48 -11.45 -6.56
N SER A 83 -0.72 -11.83 -6.13
CA SER A 83 -0.96 -12.45 -4.82
C SER A 83 -0.22 -13.78 -4.64
N LEU A 84 -0.14 -14.60 -5.69
CA LEU A 84 0.57 -15.88 -5.65
C LEU A 84 2.10 -15.71 -5.54
N PRO A 85 2.78 -14.92 -6.39
CA PRO A 85 4.21 -14.62 -6.20
C PRO A 85 4.54 -13.96 -4.85
N ILE A 86 3.66 -13.06 -4.37
CA ILE A 86 3.82 -12.43 -3.05
C ILE A 86 3.74 -13.50 -1.95
N ALA A 87 2.79 -14.44 -2.06
CA ALA A 87 2.67 -15.55 -1.13
C ALA A 87 3.93 -16.43 -1.14
N ASP A 88 4.47 -16.77 -2.32
CA ASP A 88 5.70 -17.55 -2.44
C ASP A 88 6.88 -16.88 -1.73
N MET A 89 7.02 -15.55 -1.89
CA MET A 89 8.06 -14.78 -1.19
C MET A 89 7.86 -14.78 0.33
N ILE A 90 6.63 -14.62 0.80
CA ILE A 90 6.31 -14.66 2.24
C ILE A 90 6.59 -16.06 2.81
N VAL A 91 6.22 -17.13 2.09
CA VAL A 91 6.48 -18.52 2.50
C VAL A 91 7.98 -18.81 2.53
N ALA A 92 8.74 -18.37 1.53
CA ALA A 92 10.19 -18.49 1.52
C ALA A 92 10.81 -17.80 2.74
N LYS A 93 10.35 -16.57 3.07
CA LYS A 93 10.82 -15.87 4.26
C LYS A 93 10.42 -16.55 5.56
N ALA A 94 9.22 -17.10 5.63
CA ALA A 94 8.74 -17.83 6.80
C ALA A 94 9.56 -19.11 7.07
N LYS A 95 9.93 -19.85 6.01
CA LYS A 95 10.81 -21.03 6.14
C LYS A 95 12.17 -20.67 6.73
N GLU A 96 12.76 -19.57 6.26
CA GLU A 96 14.02 -19.04 6.81
C GLU A 96 13.86 -18.63 8.28
N CYS A 97 12.81 -17.86 8.61
CA CYS A 97 12.61 -17.33 9.96
C CYS A 97 12.26 -18.41 11.00
N PHE A 98 11.57 -19.48 10.59
CA PHE A 98 11.05 -20.52 11.47
C PHE A 98 11.81 -21.85 11.38
N ASN A 99 12.88 -21.92 10.58
CA ASN A 99 13.65 -23.14 10.34
C ASN A 99 12.79 -24.33 9.89
N LEU A 100 11.91 -24.12 8.90
CA LEU A 100 11.01 -25.13 8.32
C LEU A 100 11.58 -25.79 7.06
#